data_AF-E1JZY0-F1
#
_entry.id   AF-E1JZY0-F1
#
_cell.length_a   1.000
_cell.length_b   1.000
_cell.length_c   1.000
_cell.angle_alpha   90.00
_cell.angle_beta   90.00
_cell.angle_gamma   90.00
#
_symmetry.space_group_name_H-M   'P 1'
#
loop_
_entity.id
_entity.type
_entity.pdbx_description
1 polymer ?
#
loop_
_entity_poly.entity_id
_entity_poly.type
_entity_poly.pdbx_seq_one_letter_code
_entity_poly.pdbx_strand_id
1 'polypeptide(L)'
;MPPNPAQTSLIYVSFSVVALYGPALLLTFLAYRYLLGRKTRLERRLEKHRRIREDIAAKGQKTRTKLALRHQRRNIREMAVIVREQLEANKRRMTPYMHQRTSVFIEKAITDVDFDRLAALNRFFANAGASDTPPVMELFFEQTR
;
A
#
# COMPACT_ATOMS: atom_id res chain seq x y z
N MET A 1 2.04 -89.72 1.76
CA MET A 1 1.35 -89.07 2.90
C MET A 1 0.40 -88.04 2.34
N PRO A 2 -0.91 -88.13 2.58
CA PRO A 2 -1.85 -87.10 2.14
C PRO A 2 -1.56 -85.78 2.88
N PRO A 3 -1.70 -84.62 2.23
CA PRO A 3 -1.51 -83.32 2.89
C PRO A 3 -2.51 -83.18 4.03
N ASN A 4 -2.03 -82.73 5.19
CA ASN A 4 -2.85 -82.58 6.38
C ASN A 4 -3.91 -81.48 6.12
N PRO A 5 -5.23 -81.77 6.19
CA PRO A 5 -6.29 -80.83 5.80
C PRO A 5 -6.27 -79.51 6.58
N ALA A 6 -5.70 -79.51 7.78
CA ALA A 6 -5.51 -78.30 8.59
C ALA A 6 -4.44 -77.33 8.03
N GLN A 7 -3.44 -77.84 7.31
CA GLN A 7 -2.39 -77.00 6.70
C GLN A 7 -2.89 -76.35 5.41
N THR A 8 -3.68 -77.07 4.60
CA THR A 8 -4.28 -76.52 3.38
C THR A 8 -5.33 -75.47 3.71
N SER A 9 -6.20 -75.70 4.70
CA SER A 9 -7.22 -74.71 5.12
C SER A 9 -6.61 -73.39 5.61
N LEU A 10 -5.50 -73.46 6.36
CA LEU A 10 -4.82 -72.26 6.87
C LEU A 10 -4.24 -71.41 5.74
N ILE A 11 -3.66 -72.04 4.71
CA ILE A 11 -3.10 -71.37 3.52
C ILE A 11 -4.22 -70.71 2.71
N TYR A 12 -5.36 -71.37 2.51
CA TYR A 12 -6.49 -70.78 1.78
C TYR A 12 -7.12 -69.60 2.52
N VAL A 13 -7.28 -69.69 3.84
CA VAL A 13 -7.84 -68.58 4.65
C VAL A 13 -6.89 -67.38 4.66
N SER A 14 -5.59 -67.61 4.86
CA SER A 14 -4.60 -66.52 4.82
C SER A 14 -4.45 -65.91 3.43
N PHE A 15 -4.48 -66.71 2.36
CA PHE A 15 -4.48 -66.20 0.99
C PHE A 15 -5.75 -65.39 0.67
N SER A 16 -6.91 -65.79 1.17
CA SER A 16 -8.18 -65.08 0.97
C SER A 16 -8.21 -63.74 1.68
N VAL A 17 -7.68 -63.68 2.91
CA VAL A 17 -7.52 -62.43 3.67
C VAL A 17 -6.53 -61.50 2.97
N VAL A 18 -5.39 -62.02 2.50
CA VAL A 18 -4.41 -61.20 1.75
C VAL A 18 -4.94 -60.76 0.39
N ALA A 19 -5.69 -61.61 -0.32
CA ALA A 19 -6.30 -61.27 -1.61
C ALA A 19 -7.43 -60.24 -1.47
N LEU A 20 -8.12 -60.19 -0.33
CA LEU A 20 -9.19 -59.22 -0.06
C LEU A 20 -8.63 -57.90 0.46
N TYR A 21 -7.76 -57.93 1.47
CA TYR A 21 -7.26 -56.73 2.14
C TYR A 21 -5.99 -56.15 1.50
N GLY A 22 -5.20 -56.96 0.80
CA GLY A 22 -4.00 -56.52 0.09
C GLY A 22 -4.30 -55.45 -0.97
N PRO A 23 -5.23 -55.66 -1.90
CA PRO A 23 -5.63 -54.65 -2.87
C PRO A 23 -6.20 -53.39 -2.21
N ALA A 24 -6.98 -53.55 -1.14
CA ALA A 24 -7.54 -52.42 -0.40
C ALA A 24 -6.44 -51.54 0.25
N LEU A 25 -5.44 -52.16 0.89
CA LEU A 25 -4.29 -51.45 1.46
C LEU A 25 -3.41 -50.80 0.39
N LEU A 26 -3.27 -51.45 -0.77
CA LEU A 26 -2.50 -50.91 -1.89
C LEU A 26 -3.20 -49.70 -2.50
N LEU A 27 -4.52 -49.75 -2.68
CA LEU A 27 -5.34 -48.64 -3.16
C LEU A 27 -5.32 -47.45 -2.18
N THR A 28 -5.44 -47.68 -0.87
CA THR A 28 -5.36 -46.60 0.12
C THR A 28 -3.98 -45.96 0.15
N PHE A 29 -2.90 -46.75 0.05
CA PHE A 29 -1.53 -46.24 -0.04
C PHE A 29 -1.29 -45.41 -1.30
N LEU A 30 -1.77 -45.86 -2.46
CA LEU A 30 -1.69 -45.13 -3.72
C LEU A 30 -2.49 -43.82 -3.67
N ALA A 31 -3.71 -43.86 -3.14
CA ALA A 31 -4.53 -42.67 -2.94
C ALA A 31 -3.84 -41.66 -2.02
N TYR A 32 -3.25 -42.12 -0.91
CA TYR A 32 -2.47 -41.28 0.00
C TYR A 32 -1.28 -40.62 -0.70
N ARG A 33 -0.47 -41.38 -1.45
CA ARG A 33 0.65 -40.80 -2.22
C ARG A 33 0.18 -39.79 -3.26
N TYR A 34 -0.90 -40.08 -3.97
CA TYR A 34 -1.46 -39.18 -4.97
C TYR A 34 -1.93 -37.86 -4.34
N LEU A 35 -2.67 -37.93 -3.23
CA LEU A 35 -3.14 -36.75 -2.50
C LEU A 35 -1.99 -35.92 -1.93
N LEU A 36 -0.94 -36.57 -1.42
CA LEU A 36 0.26 -35.88 -0.91
C LEU A 36 1.00 -35.12 -2.03
N GLY A 37 1.15 -35.75 -3.21
CA GLY A 37 1.70 -35.10 -4.40
C GLY A 37 0.85 -33.94 -4.90
N ARG A 38 -0.48 -34.03 -4.75
CA ARG A 38 -1.40 -32.95 -5.13
C ARG A 38 -1.32 -31.76 -4.16
N LYS A 39 -1.26 -32.02 -2.84
CA LYS A 39 -1.09 -30.97 -1.81
C LYS A 39 0.19 -30.18 -2.02
N THR A 40 1.31 -30.87 -2.20
CA THR A 40 2.63 -30.22 -2.44
C THR A 40 2.64 -29.38 -3.73
N ARG A 41 1.98 -29.83 -4.80
CA ARG A 41 1.83 -29.04 -6.04
C ARG A 41 0.97 -27.79 -5.84
N LEU A 42 -0.11 -27.88 -5.08
CA LEU A 42 -0.98 -26.75 -4.77
C LEU A 42 -0.28 -25.74 -3.87
N GLU A 43 0.40 -26.19 -2.82
CA GLU A 43 1.18 -25.33 -1.92
C GLU A 43 2.25 -24.55 -2.69
N ARG A 44 3.00 -25.20 -3.59
CA ARG A 44 3.97 -24.53 -4.45
C ARG A 44 3.35 -23.48 -5.36
N ARG A 45 2.16 -23.73 -5.91
CA ARG A 45 1.43 -22.75 -6.74
C ARG A 45 0.95 -21.57 -5.90
N LEU A 46 0.40 -21.82 -4.72
CA LEU A 46 -0.05 -20.78 -3.80
C LEU A 46 1.12 -19.90 -3.36
N GLU A 47 2.25 -20.51 -3.02
CA GLU A 47 3.45 -19.77 -2.63
C GLU A 47 4.00 -18.93 -3.78
N LYS A 48 4.04 -19.47 -5.01
CA LYS A 48 4.40 -18.69 -6.21
C LYS A 48 3.46 -17.49 -6.41
N HIS A 49 2.15 -17.70 -6.30
CA HIS A 49 1.19 -16.60 -6.44
C HIS A 49 1.31 -15.58 -5.32
N ARG A 50 1.60 -16.01 -4.09
CA ARG A 50 1.83 -15.11 -2.95
C ARG A 50 3.03 -14.20 -3.21
N ARG A 51 4.17 -14.79 -3.61
CA ARG A 51 5.39 -14.04 -3.95
C ARG A 51 5.15 -13.04 -5.08
N ILE A 52 4.47 -13.46 -6.15
CA ILE A 52 4.14 -12.56 -7.27
C ILE A 52 3.23 -11.41 -6.81
N ARG A 53 2.23 -11.68 -5.96
CA ARG A 53 1.35 -10.63 -5.41
C ARG A 53 2.13 -9.66 -4.52
N GLU A 54 3.01 -10.15 -3.68
CA GLU A 54 3.89 -9.33 -2.84
C GLU A 54 4.81 -8.43 -3.70
N ASP A 55 5.41 -8.98 -4.76
CA ASP A 55 6.25 -8.23 -5.70
C ASP A 55 5.45 -7.15 -6.45
N ILE A 56 4.26 -7.50 -6.94
CA ILE A 56 3.36 -6.54 -7.61
C ILE A 56 2.92 -5.45 -6.63
N ALA A 57 2.58 -5.81 -5.40
CA ALA A 57 2.18 -4.86 -4.37
C ALA A 57 3.33 -3.91 -4.04
N ALA A 58 4.55 -4.41 -3.86
CA ALA A 58 5.74 -3.60 -3.59
C ALA A 58 6.07 -2.64 -4.74
N LYS A 59 6.01 -3.12 -5.99
CA LYS A 59 6.20 -2.27 -7.19
C LYS A 59 5.08 -1.25 -7.36
N GLY A 60 3.84 -1.66 -7.11
CA GLY A 60 2.65 -0.80 -7.15
C GLY A 60 2.71 0.30 -6.11
N GLN A 61 3.12 -0.03 -4.87
CA GLN A 61 3.26 0.91 -3.76
C GLN A 61 4.23 2.03 -4.11
N LYS A 62 5.44 1.70 -4.60
CA LYS A 62 6.47 2.69 -4.98
C LYS A 62 5.99 3.62 -6.11
N THR A 63 5.25 3.06 -7.07
CA THR A 63 4.70 3.86 -8.18
C THR A 63 3.60 4.79 -7.70
N ARG A 64 2.69 4.30 -6.84
CA ARG A 64 1.61 5.08 -6.24
C ARG A 64 2.12 6.21 -5.36
N THR A 65 3.13 5.96 -4.52
CA THR A 65 3.74 7.01 -3.68
C THR A 65 4.42 8.07 -4.54
N LYS A 66 5.16 7.67 -5.58
CA LYS A 66 5.77 8.62 -6.54
C LYS A 66 4.71 9.47 -7.26
N LEU A 67 3.61 8.86 -7.68
CA LEU A 67 2.52 9.56 -8.35
C LEU A 67 1.83 10.54 -7.39
N ALA A 68 1.53 10.10 -6.16
CA ALA A 68 0.94 10.94 -5.12
C ALA A 68 1.82 12.17 -4.81
N LEU A 69 3.13 11.97 -4.62
CA LEU A 69 4.08 13.07 -4.43
C LEU A 69 4.13 14.02 -5.62
N ARG A 70 4.05 13.51 -6.86
CA ARG A 70 4.00 14.35 -8.06
C ARG A 70 2.73 15.20 -8.11
N HIS A 71 1.59 14.62 -7.77
CA HIS A 71 0.32 15.35 -7.68
C HIS A 71 0.37 16.40 -6.55
N GLN A 72 0.87 16.04 -5.36
CA GLN A 72 1.04 17.00 -4.27
C GLN A 72 1.94 18.17 -4.67
N ARG A 73 3.10 17.91 -5.29
CA ARG A 73 3.98 18.96 -5.79
C ARG A 73 3.32 19.85 -6.84
N ARG A 74 2.49 19.28 -7.72
CA ARG A 74 1.73 20.04 -8.71
C ARG A 74 0.70 20.94 -8.02
N ASN A 75 -0.08 20.38 -7.09
CA ASN A 75 -1.09 21.14 -6.34
C ASN A 75 -0.44 22.29 -5.53
N ILE A 76 0.73 22.05 -4.95
CA ILE A 76 1.51 23.08 -4.23
C ILE A 76 1.97 24.19 -5.18
N ARG A 77 2.44 23.85 -6.38
CA ARG A 77 2.80 24.86 -7.39
C ARG A 77 1.59 25.67 -7.83
N GLU A 78 0.46 25.01 -8.11
CA GLU A 78 -0.79 25.69 -8.50
C GLU A 78 -1.29 26.62 -7.37
N MET A 79 -1.27 26.15 -6.12
CA MET A 79 -1.62 26.97 -4.96
C MET A 79 -0.66 28.15 -4.78
N ALA A 80 0.64 27.94 -4.95
CA ALA A 80 1.63 29.00 -4.85
C ALA A 80 1.44 30.08 -5.93
N VAL A 81 1.01 29.72 -7.14
CA VAL A 81 0.67 30.70 -8.19
C VAL A 81 -0.50 31.55 -7.73
N ILE A 82 -1.59 30.95 -7.24
CA ILE A 82 -2.77 31.67 -6.75
C ILE A 82 -2.39 32.63 -5.62
N VAL A 83 -1.61 32.16 -4.65
CA VAL A 83 -1.18 32.98 -3.50
C VAL A 83 -0.25 34.11 -3.94
N ARG A 84 0.63 33.89 -4.93
CA ARG A 84 1.46 34.96 -5.51
C ARG A 84 0.62 36.01 -6.24
N GLU A 85 -0.39 35.60 -6.99
CA GLU A 85 -1.33 36.52 -7.65
C GLU A 85 -2.10 37.36 -6.62
N GLN A 86 -2.54 36.75 -5.51
CA GLN A 86 -3.17 37.47 -4.40
C GLN A 86 -2.20 38.43 -3.69
N LEU A 87 -0.94 38.05 -3.52
CA LEU A 87 0.09 38.91 -2.93
C LEU A 87 0.35 40.14 -3.82
N GLU A 88 0.52 39.95 -5.13
CA GLU A 88 0.72 41.04 -6.07
C GLU A 88 -0.51 41.94 -6.17
N ALA A 89 -1.73 41.38 -6.12
CA ALA A 89 -2.97 42.16 -6.09
C ALA A 89 -3.07 43.04 -4.83
N ASN A 90 -2.57 42.57 -3.68
CA ASN A 90 -2.60 43.29 -2.40
C ASN A 90 -1.34 44.14 -2.14
N LYS A 91 -0.35 44.13 -3.04
CA LYS A 91 0.93 44.83 -2.89
C LYS A 91 0.82 46.31 -2.55
N ARG A 92 -0.15 47.02 -3.13
CA ARG A 92 -0.39 48.45 -2.87
C ARG A 92 -0.87 48.75 -1.44
N ARG A 93 -1.37 47.74 -0.74
CA ARG A 93 -1.91 47.82 0.62
C ARG A 93 -0.96 47.28 1.69
N MET A 94 0.22 46.79 1.28
CA MET A 94 1.18 46.14 2.16
C MET A 94 2.45 46.96 2.27
N THR A 95 3.12 46.89 3.42
CA THR A 95 4.46 47.44 3.55
C THR A 95 5.45 46.60 2.74
N PRO A 96 6.54 47.20 2.20
CA PRO A 96 7.57 46.45 1.46
C PRO A 96 8.13 45.26 2.24
N TYR A 97 8.27 45.41 3.56
CA TYR A 97 8.72 44.35 4.45
C TYR A 97 7.75 43.16 4.50
N MET A 98 6.43 43.39 4.61
CA MET A 98 5.43 42.32 4.63
C MET A 98 5.35 41.58 3.29
N HIS A 99 5.48 42.32 2.19
CA HIS A 99 5.54 41.72 0.86
C HIS A 99 6.75 40.79 0.73
N GLN A 100 7.93 41.24 1.15
CA GLN A 100 9.16 40.45 1.10
C GLN A 100 9.08 39.22 2.02
N ARG A 101 8.58 39.38 3.26
CA ARG A 101 8.41 38.28 4.22
C ARG A 101 7.43 37.21 3.71
N THR A 102 6.33 37.62 3.09
CA THR A 102 5.34 36.69 2.52
C THR A 102 5.88 35.97 1.30
N SER A 103 6.63 36.65 0.44
CA SER A 103 7.31 36.01 -0.70
C SER A 103 8.27 34.91 -0.26
N VAL A 104 9.10 35.20 0.75
CA VAL A 104 10.03 34.22 1.34
C VAL A 104 9.28 33.05 2.00
N PHE A 105 8.16 33.31 2.66
CA PHE A 105 7.33 32.26 3.23
C PHE A 105 6.74 31.32 2.16
N ILE A 106 6.26 31.87 1.04
CA ILE A 106 5.76 31.09 -0.09
C ILE A 106 6.89 30.22 -0.66
N GLU A 107 8.08 30.79 -0.85
CA GLU A 107 9.25 30.04 -1.37
C GLU A 107 9.67 28.90 -0.44
N LYS A 108 9.68 29.15 0.88
CA LYS A 108 9.96 28.14 1.88
C LYS A 108 8.90 27.03 1.89
N ALA A 109 7.61 27.38 1.83
CA ALA A 109 6.53 26.39 1.81
C ALA A 109 6.52 25.51 0.54
N ILE A 110 6.91 26.07 -0.61
CA ILE A 110 7.12 25.29 -1.84
C ILE A 110 8.28 24.31 -1.68
N THR A 111 9.38 24.77 -1.08
CA THR A 111 10.62 24.00 -0.89
C THR A 111 10.39 22.83 0.06
N ASP A 112 9.68 23.08 1.17
CA ASP A 112 9.36 22.08 2.20
C ASP A 112 8.17 21.19 1.82
N VAL A 113 7.52 21.44 0.68
CA VAL A 113 6.33 20.71 0.20
C VAL A 113 5.18 20.77 1.21
N ASP A 114 5.03 21.90 1.90
CA ASP A 114 4.03 22.10 2.95
C ASP A 114 2.76 22.76 2.39
N PHE A 115 1.82 21.92 1.95
CA PHE A 115 0.55 22.37 1.39
C PHE A 115 -0.34 23.07 2.42
N ASP A 116 -0.28 22.66 3.69
CA ASP A 116 -1.16 23.17 4.74
C ASP A 116 -0.82 24.63 5.05
N ARG A 117 0.47 24.98 5.08
CA ARG A 117 0.92 26.38 5.22
C ARG A 117 0.47 27.26 4.07
N LEU A 118 0.51 26.76 2.82
CA LEU A 118 0.04 27.52 1.65
C LEU A 118 -1.48 27.67 1.64
N ALA A 119 -2.21 26.62 2.01
CA ALA A 119 -3.66 26.66 2.12
C ALA A 119 -4.13 27.62 3.23
N ALA A 120 -3.42 27.66 4.36
CA ALA A 120 -3.67 28.62 5.44
C ALA A 120 -3.47 30.07 4.97
N LEU A 121 -2.40 30.32 4.22
CA LEU A 121 -2.13 31.65 3.64
C LEU A 121 -3.17 32.07 2.59
N ASN A 122 -3.63 31.14 1.74
CA ASN A 122 -4.73 31.41 0.81
C ASN A 122 -6.05 31.75 1.54
N ARG A 123 -6.40 30.98 2.58
CA ARG A 123 -7.57 31.29 3.42
C ARG A 123 -7.44 32.65 4.11
N PHE A 124 -6.23 32.99 4.55
CA PHE A 124 -5.94 34.30 5.12
C PHE A 124 -6.23 35.41 4.12
N PHE A 125 -5.72 35.32 2.88
CA PHE A 125 -6.01 36.30 1.83
C PHE A 125 -7.47 36.34 1.41
N ALA A 126 -8.18 35.20 1.43
CA ALA A 126 -9.61 35.13 1.10
C ALA A 126 -10.50 35.77 2.19
N ASN A 127 -10.10 35.68 3.46
CA ASN A 127 -10.88 36.17 4.61
C ASN A 127 -10.47 37.59 5.04
N ALA A 128 -9.25 38.04 4.72
CA ALA A 128 -8.80 39.39 5.03
C ALA A 128 -9.50 40.39 4.09
N GLY A 129 -10.46 41.13 4.65
CA GLY A 129 -11.07 42.27 3.99
C GLY A 129 -10.01 43.30 3.56
N ALA A 130 -10.33 44.04 2.49
CA ALA A 130 -9.46 44.97 1.78
C ALA A 130 -8.72 46.05 2.62
N SER A 131 -9.09 46.25 3.89
CA SER A 131 -8.59 47.33 4.76
C SER A 131 -7.68 46.88 5.91
N ASP A 132 -7.67 45.61 6.31
CA ASP A 132 -7.03 45.17 7.59
C ASP A 132 -5.80 44.28 7.40
N THR A 133 -5.26 44.22 6.19
CA THR A 133 -4.23 43.24 5.80
C THR A 133 -2.91 43.34 6.59
N PRO A 134 -2.38 44.52 6.99
CA PRO A 134 -1.07 44.60 7.65
C PRO A 134 -0.99 44.02 9.08
N PRO A 135 -1.83 44.43 10.06
CA PRO A 135 -1.70 43.95 11.45
C PRO A 135 -2.12 42.48 11.61
N VAL A 136 -3.09 42.01 10.83
CA VAL A 136 -3.57 40.63 10.89
C VAL A 136 -2.53 39.66 10.30
N MET A 137 -1.69 40.13 9.38
CA MET A 137 -0.64 39.30 8.78
C MET A 137 0.57 39.11 9.70
N GLU A 138 0.91 40.10 10.52
CA GLU A 138 1.90 39.94 11.60
C GLU A 138 1.48 38.84 12.57
N LEU A 139 0.21 38.86 12.99
CA LEU A 139 -0.37 37.83 13.86
C LEU A 139 -0.34 36.43 13.22
N PHE A 140 -0.61 36.33 11.91
CA PHE A 140 -0.49 35.05 11.20
C PHE A 140 0.94 34.49 11.25
N PHE A 141 1.95 35.33 11.03
CA PHE A 141 3.36 34.89 11.07
C PHE A 141 3.88 34.62 12.48
N GLU A 142 3.29 35.23 13.52
CA GLU A 142 3.58 34.87 14.90
C GLU A 142 3.00 33.50 15.28
N GLN A 143 1.79 33.19 14.80
CA GLN A 143 1.12 31.90 15.07
C GLN A 143 1.70 30.73 14.26
N THR A 144 2.35 30.99 13.13
CA THR A 144 2.92 29.96 12.22
C THR A 144 4.43 29.77 12.36
N ARG A 145 5.06 30.42 13.35
CA ARG A 145 6.48 30.25 13.67
C ARG A 145 6.76 28.90 14.31
#